data_AF-A0A1D6QCG4-F1
#
_entry.id   AF-A0A1D6QCG4-F1
#
_cell.length_a   1.000
_cell.length_b   1.000
_cell.length_c   1.000
_cell.angle_alpha   90.00
_cell.angle_beta   90.00
_cell.angle_gamma   90.00
#
_symmetry.space_group_name_H-M   'P 1'
#
loop_
_entity.id
_entity.type
_entity.pdbx_description
1 polymer ?
#
loop_
_entity_poly.entity_id
_entity_poly.type
_entity_poly.pdbx_seq_one_letter_code
_entity_poly.pdbx_strand_id
1 'polypeptide(L)'
;MVSTFADMEGEETFDSSFLGHADEVVEERIADDDVILVKGTKNTSAVSIILRGANDYMLDEIERSLHDALCIVKRTLESNMVVAGGGAVEAALSVYLENLATTLGSREQLAIAEFAESLLIIPKVLSVNAAKDATELVAKLRAYHHTAQTKADKQHYSSMGLDLSKGIIRNNLEYGVIEPSMSKVKIIQFATEAAITILRIDDMIKLTKEEEGNEE
;
A
#
# COMPACT_ATOMS: atom_id res chain seq x y z
N MET A 1 -11.25 -30.86 3.41
CA MET A 1 -12.20 -31.20 2.34
C MET A 1 -12.22 -32.72 2.26
N VAL A 2 -13.37 -33.36 2.47
CA VAL A 2 -13.47 -34.83 2.35
C VAL A 2 -13.42 -35.14 0.85
N SER A 3 -12.30 -35.68 0.38
CA SER A 3 -12.07 -35.97 -1.04
C SER A 3 -12.58 -37.35 -1.45
N THR A 4 -12.92 -38.21 -0.50
CA THR A 4 -13.47 -39.55 -0.71
C THR A 4 -14.29 -39.98 0.51
N PHE A 5 -15.36 -40.74 0.29
CA PHE A 5 -16.13 -41.41 1.34
C PHE A 5 -15.59 -42.82 1.65
N ALA A 6 -14.48 -43.22 1.01
CA ALA A 6 -13.82 -44.49 1.30
C ALA A 6 -13.09 -44.41 2.64
N ASP A 7 -13.31 -45.39 3.50
CA ASP A 7 -12.43 -45.64 4.65
C ASP A 7 -11.12 -46.33 4.23
N MET A 8 -10.28 -46.64 5.21
CA MET A 8 -8.99 -47.30 4.97
C MET A 8 -9.13 -48.75 4.48
N GLU A 9 -10.33 -49.34 4.53
CA GLU A 9 -10.64 -50.69 4.06
C GLU A 9 -11.31 -50.69 2.68
N GLY A 10 -11.64 -49.51 2.16
CA GLY A 10 -12.27 -49.32 0.84
C GLY A 10 -13.79 -49.41 0.87
N GLU A 11 -14.41 -49.37 2.05
CA GLU A 11 -15.86 -49.30 2.21
C GLU A 11 -16.34 -47.84 2.28
N GLU A 12 -17.59 -47.59 1.87
CA GLU A 12 -18.19 -46.26 1.97
C GLU A 12 -18.69 -45.99 3.39
N THR A 13 -17.98 -45.13 4.12
CA THR A 13 -18.38 -44.72 5.48
C THR A 13 -18.36 -43.20 5.65
N PHE A 14 -19.21 -42.71 6.56
CA PHE A 14 -19.31 -41.29 6.86
C PHE A 14 -19.35 -41.04 8.36
N ASP A 15 -18.35 -40.32 8.87
CA ASP A 15 -18.31 -39.88 10.27
C ASP A 15 -18.96 -38.49 10.41
N SER A 16 -19.91 -38.41 11.35
CA SER A 16 -20.53 -37.16 11.80
C SER A 16 -19.53 -36.07 12.22
N SER A 17 -18.30 -36.44 12.61
CA SER A 17 -17.22 -35.50 12.95
C SER A 17 -16.78 -34.61 11.78
N PHE A 18 -17.07 -35.02 10.54
CA PHE A 18 -16.79 -34.23 9.34
C PHE A 18 -17.79 -33.09 9.09
N LEU A 19 -18.92 -33.05 9.81
CA LEU A 19 -19.91 -31.99 9.66
C LEU A 19 -19.49 -30.70 10.39
N GLY A 20 -19.67 -29.57 9.70
CA GLY A 20 -19.54 -28.23 10.31
C GLY A 20 -20.77 -27.85 11.13
N HIS A 21 -20.63 -26.83 11.97
CA HIS A 21 -21.74 -26.26 12.75
C HIS A 21 -21.97 -24.80 12.39
N ALA A 22 -23.22 -24.44 12.14
CA ALA A 22 -23.70 -23.09 11.92
C ALA A 22 -25.04 -22.92 12.65
N ASP A 23 -25.24 -21.75 13.26
CA ASP A 23 -26.49 -21.41 13.94
C ASP A 23 -27.65 -21.27 12.95
N GLU A 24 -27.39 -20.71 11.76
CA GLU A 24 -28.40 -20.43 10.75
C GLU A 24 -27.83 -20.59 9.34
N VAL A 25 -28.60 -21.25 8.46
CA VAL A 25 -28.35 -21.31 7.02
C VAL A 25 -29.63 -20.87 6.32
N VAL A 26 -29.59 -19.72 5.66
CA VAL A 26 -30.75 -19.13 4.98
C VAL A 26 -30.42 -18.78 3.54
N GLU A 27 -31.38 -18.98 2.66
CA GLU A 27 -31.35 -18.42 1.31
C GLU A 27 -32.07 -17.07 1.35
N GLU A 28 -31.33 -16.00 1.05
CA GLU A 28 -31.85 -14.65 0.97
C GLU A 28 -31.68 -14.12 -0.45
N ARG A 29 -32.74 -13.57 -1.01
CA ARG A 29 -32.67 -12.85 -2.29
C ARG A 29 -32.07 -11.46 -2.08
N ILE A 30 -30.90 -11.22 -2.64
CA ILE A 30 -30.22 -9.93 -2.60
C ILE A 30 -30.23 -9.35 -4.01
N ALA A 31 -31.06 -8.31 -4.21
CA ALA A 31 -31.36 -7.76 -5.53
C ALA A 31 -31.98 -8.83 -6.44
N ASP A 32 -31.29 -9.19 -7.53
CA ASP A 32 -31.77 -10.17 -8.51
C ASP A 32 -31.19 -11.57 -8.31
N ASP A 33 -30.23 -11.72 -7.38
CA ASP A 33 -29.55 -12.98 -7.11
C ASP A 33 -30.04 -13.61 -5.79
N ASP A 34 -30.22 -14.92 -5.80
CA ASP A 34 -30.47 -15.71 -4.60
C ASP A 34 -29.13 -16.17 -4.01
N VAL A 35 -28.84 -15.80 -2.76
CA VAL A 35 -27.58 -16.14 -2.08
C VAL A 35 -27.82 -16.92 -0.81
N ILE A 36 -26.96 -17.91 -0.55
CA ILE A 36 -26.99 -18.68 0.70
C ILE A 36 -26.08 -18.00 1.72
N LEU A 37 -26.67 -17.58 2.84
CA LEU A 37 -25.97 -17.01 3.97
C LEU A 37 -25.86 -18.05 5.09
N VAL A 38 -24.61 -18.42 5.41
CA VAL A 38 -24.28 -19.27 6.56
C VAL A 38 -23.84 -18.35 7.70
N LYS A 39 -24.65 -18.24 8.76
CA LYS A 39 -24.44 -17.34 9.89
C LYS A 39 -24.20 -18.14 11.17
N GLY A 40 -23.45 -17.55 12.11
CA GLY A 40 -23.20 -18.16 13.42
C GLY A 40 -22.39 -19.46 13.36
N THR A 41 -21.32 -19.49 12.58
CA THR A 41 -20.43 -20.65 12.51
C THR A 41 -19.60 -20.79 13.79
N LYS A 42 -19.38 -22.03 14.25
CA LYS A 42 -18.53 -22.30 15.43
C LYS A 42 -17.11 -21.73 15.30
N ASN A 43 -16.63 -21.62 14.06
CA ASN A 43 -15.38 -20.95 13.72
C ASN A 43 -15.68 -19.58 13.09
N THR A 44 -15.24 -18.50 13.73
CA THR A 44 -15.43 -17.11 13.27
C THR A 44 -14.30 -16.60 12.38
N SER A 45 -13.42 -17.48 11.88
CA SER A 45 -12.26 -17.10 11.06
C SER A 45 -12.60 -16.65 9.64
N ALA A 46 -13.85 -16.80 9.20
CA ALA A 46 -14.31 -16.41 7.88
C ALA A 46 -15.42 -15.36 8.01
N VAL A 47 -15.28 -14.26 7.26
CA VAL A 47 -16.25 -13.18 7.18
C VAL A 47 -16.43 -12.83 5.71
N SER A 48 -17.67 -12.66 5.28
CA SER A 48 -18.02 -12.23 3.92
C SER A 48 -18.63 -10.84 3.97
N ILE A 49 -18.30 -9.99 3.00
CA ILE A 49 -18.84 -8.63 2.86
C ILE A 49 -19.58 -8.57 1.53
N ILE A 50 -20.84 -8.15 1.54
CA ILE A 50 -21.66 -8.00 0.33
C ILE A 50 -21.66 -6.53 -0.07
N LEU A 51 -21.07 -6.23 -1.22
CA LEU A 51 -21.01 -4.89 -1.78
C LEU A 51 -22.30 -4.58 -2.55
N ARG A 52 -22.81 -3.35 -2.42
CA ARG A 52 -23.95 -2.85 -3.20
C ARG A 52 -23.55 -1.53 -3.84
N GLY A 53 -23.83 -1.40 -5.14
CA GLY A 53 -23.43 -0.26 -5.96
C GLY A 53 -24.46 0.01 -7.05
N ALA A 54 -24.32 1.14 -7.74
CA ALA A 54 -25.25 1.55 -8.78
C ALA A 54 -25.08 0.76 -10.09
N ASN A 55 -23.89 0.25 -10.36
CA ASN A 55 -23.54 -0.57 -11.52
C ASN A 55 -22.27 -1.39 -11.22
N ASP A 56 -21.99 -2.37 -12.09
CA ASP A 56 -20.87 -3.30 -11.93
C ASP A 56 -19.52 -2.59 -11.95
N TYR A 57 -19.34 -1.57 -12.79
CA TYR A 57 -18.09 -0.79 -12.83
C TYR A 57 -17.77 -0.12 -11.49
N MET A 58 -18.78 0.38 -10.80
CA MET A 58 -18.61 0.96 -9.46
C MET A 58 -18.34 -0.12 -8.42
N LEU A 59 -18.99 -1.29 -8.54
CA LEU A 59 -18.75 -2.43 -7.65
C LEU A 59 -17.31 -2.94 -7.77
N ASP A 60 -16.79 -3.09 -8.99
CA ASP A 60 -15.41 -3.51 -9.26
C ASP A 60 -14.41 -2.56 -8.60
N GLU A 61 -14.65 -1.26 -8.65
CA GLU A 61 -13.76 -0.26 -8.04
C GLU A 61 -13.85 -0.28 -6.50
N ILE A 62 -15.04 -0.49 -5.94
CA ILE A 62 -15.23 -0.62 -4.50
C ILE A 62 -14.57 -1.91 -3.99
N GLU A 63 -14.68 -3.02 -4.71
CA GLU A 63 -14.02 -4.27 -4.38
C GLU A 63 -12.50 -4.09 -4.31
N ARG A 64 -11.91 -3.49 -5.36
CA ARG A 64 -10.47 -3.18 -5.39
C ARG A 64 -10.04 -2.29 -4.23
N SER A 65 -10.78 -1.20 -4.00
CA SER A 65 -10.51 -0.26 -2.91
C SER A 65 -10.60 -0.92 -1.53
N LEU A 66 -11.60 -1.78 -1.32
CA LEU A 66 -11.78 -2.52 -0.07
C LEU A 66 -10.65 -3.54 0.12
N HIS A 67 -10.26 -4.24 -0.95
CA HIS A 67 -9.14 -5.18 -0.92
C HIS A 67 -7.83 -4.50 -0.51
N ASP A 68 -7.54 -3.33 -1.10
CA ASP A 68 -6.35 -2.54 -0.76
C ASP A 68 -6.36 -2.10 0.71
N ALA A 69 -7.52 -1.62 1.20
CA ALA A 69 -7.67 -1.23 2.60
C ALA A 69 -7.45 -2.41 3.56
N LEU A 70 -8.05 -3.57 3.27
CA LEU A 70 -7.86 -4.79 4.07
C LEU A 70 -6.40 -5.27 4.06
N CYS A 71 -5.73 -5.16 2.91
CA CYS A 71 -4.31 -5.48 2.78
C CYS A 71 -3.44 -4.57 3.65
N ILE A 72 -3.72 -3.26 3.70
CA ILE A 72 -2.98 -2.32 4.57
C ILE A 72 -3.21 -2.65 6.05
N VAL A 73 -4.44 -2.98 6.45
CA VAL A 73 -4.74 -3.39 7.83
C VAL A 73 -3.97 -4.67 8.18
N LYS A 74 -3.99 -5.68 7.30
CA LYS A 74 -3.21 -6.90 7.47
C LYS A 74 -1.72 -6.61 7.66
N ARG A 75 -1.12 -5.79 6.80
CA ARG A 75 0.31 -5.43 6.92
C ARG A 75 0.63 -4.67 8.19
N THR A 76 -0.28 -3.80 8.64
CA THR A 76 -0.14 -3.08 9.90
C THR A 76 -0.14 -4.03 11.10
N LEU A 77 -1.03 -5.03 11.11
CA LEU A 77 -1.08 -6.05 12.16
C LEU A 77 0.13 -6.99 12.14
N GLU A 78 0.67 -7.30 10.96
CA GLU A 78 1.88 -8.12 10.82
C GLU A 78 3.15 -7.38 11.30
N SER A 79 3.28 -6.08 11.03
CA SER A 79 4.51 -5.32 11.33
C SER A 79 4.49 -4.63 12.70
N ASN A 80 3.31 -4.32 13.25
CA ASN A 80 3.12 -3.51 14.47
C ASN A 80 3.87 -2.16 14.47
N MET A 81 4.24 -1.65 13.30
CA MET A 81 4.97 -0.39 13.14
C MET A 81 4.31 0.47 12.07
N VAL A 82 4.03 1.72 12.44
CA VAL A 82 3.36 2.71 11.58
C VAL A 82 4.17 4.00 11.53
N VAL A 83 3.97 4.76 10.47
CA VAL A 83 4.58 6.06 10.21
C VAL A 83 3.52 7.07 9.78
N ALA A 84 3.80 8.36 9.93
CA ALA A 84 2.90 9.42 9.48
C ALA A 84 2.83 9.46 7.94
N GLY A 85 1.61 9.45 7.39
CA GLY A 85 1.39 9.53 5.94
C GLY A 85 1.37 10.97 5.41
N GLY A 86 0.87 11.14 4.19
CA GLY A 86 0.66 12.46 3.57
C GLY A 86 1.96 13.20 3.23
N GLY A 87 2.97 12.49 2.75
CA GLY A 87 4.26 13.06 2.33
C GLY A 87 5.24 13.36 3.48
N ALA A 88 4.89 13.05 4.73
CA ALA A 88 5.73 13.32 5.89
C ALA A 88 7.04 12.50 5.86
N VAL A 89 6.95 11.21 5.56
CA VAL A 89 8.11 10.31 5.48
C VAL A 89 9.07 10.74 4.36
N GLU A 90 8.53 11.05 3.19
CA GLU A 90 9.31 11.46 2.02
C GLU A 90 10.05 12.78 2.27
N ALA A 91 9.40 13.77 2.91
CA ALA A 91 10.04 15.02 3.28
C ALA A 91 11.08 14.85 4.40
N ALA A 92 10.82 14.00 5.40
CA ALA A 92 11.79 13.68 6.44
C ALA A 92 13.05 13.03 5.87
N LEU A 93 12.88 12.03 5.00
CA LEU A 93 13.98 11.34 4.34
C LEU A 93 14.77 12.27 3.42
N SER A 94 14.08 13.13 2.66
CA SER A 94 14.72 14.13 1.80
C SER A 94 15.67 15.03 2.61
N VAL A 95 15.20 15.64 3.70
CA VAL A 95 16.04 16.52 4.53
C VAL A 95 17.18 15.75 5.22
N TYR A 96 16.92 14.53 5.67
CA TYR A 96 17.93 13.69 6.30
C TYR A 96 19.07 13.34 5.33
N LEU A 97 18.72 12.94 4.11
CA LEU A 97 19.68 12.57 3.07
C LEU A 97 20.45 13.78 2.54
N GLU A 98 19.82 14.95 2.44
CA GLU A 98 20.53 16.20 2.11
C GLU A 98 21.59 16.54 3.16
N ASN A 99 21.26 16.44 4.45
CA ASN A 99 22.22 16.65 5.53
C ASN A 99 23.35 15.61 5.46
N LEU A 100 23.02 14.34 5.22
CA LEU A 100 24.00 13.27 5.04
C LEU A 100 24.94 13.55 3.84
N ALA A 101 24.41 14.04 2.72
CA ALA A 101 25.19 14.37 1.54
C ALA A 101 26.29 15.39 1.85
N THR A 102 26.05 16.36 2.74
CA THR A 102 27.07 17.35 3.15
C THR A 102 28.24 16.75 3.93
N THR A 103 28.06 15.58 4.52
CA THR A 103 29.13 14.87 5.24
C THR A 103 30.02 14.03 4.33
N LEU A 104 29.60 13.85 3.08
CA LEU A 104 30.28 13.07 2.05
C LEU A 104 30.95 13.99 1.03
N GLY A 105 32.01 13.51 0.39
CA GLY A 105 32.79 14.29 -0.57
C GLY A 105 32.52 13.92 -2.03
N SER A 106 32.83 14.85 -2.94
CA SER A 106 33.01 14.62 -4.38
C SER A 106 31.74 14.20 -5.13
N ARG A 107 31.72 13.02 -5.78
CA ARG A 107 30.65 12.59 -6.70
C ARG A 107 29.44 11.99 -5.99
N GLU A 108 29.65 11.35 -4.85
CA GLU A 108 28.59 10.69 -4.07
C GLU A 108 27.62 11.71 -3.48
N GLN A 109 28.11 12.89 -3.10
CA GLN A 109 27.29 14.00 -2.61
C GLN A 109 26.20 14.37 -3.62
N LEU A 110 26.53 14.48 -4.91
CA LEU A 110 25.57 14.82 -5.97
C LEU A 110 24.51 13.73 -6.13
N ALA A 111 24.92 12.46 -6.14
CA ALA A 111 23.99 11.34 -6.28
C ALA A 111 22.99 11.27 -5.12
N ILE A 112 23.44 11.48 -3.89
CA ILE A 112 22.58 11.45 -2.69
C ILE A 112 21.65 12.67 -2.67
N ALA A 113 22.14 13.85 -3.06
CA ALA A 113 21.31 15.05 -3.16
C ALA A 113 20.16 14.87 -4.18
N GLU A 114 20.45 14.32 -5.36
CA GLU A 114 19.43 14.03 -6.38
C GLU A 114 18.43 12.96 -5.91
N PHE A 115 18.91 11.92 -5.21
CA PHE A 115 18.02 10.92 -4.62
C PHE A 115 17.10 11.56 -3.57
N ALA A 116 17.62 12.45 -2.73
CA ALA A 116 16.85 13.17 -1.72
C ALA A 116 15.78 14.09 -2.33
N GLU A 117 16.10 14.80 -3.42
CA GLU A 117 15.14 15.65 -4.14
C GLU A 117 14.07 14.79 -4.85
N SER A 118 14.45 13.61 -5.37
CA SER A 118 13.52 12.70 -6.04
C SER A 118 12.36 12.25 -5.14
N LEU A 119 12.62 12.07 -3.83
CA LEU A 119 11.58 11.69 -2.86
C LEU A 119 10.47 12.74 -2.73
N LEU A 120 10.78 14.02 -3.00
CA LEU A 120 9.81 15.11 -2.93
C LEU A 120 8.77 15.08 -4.07
N ILE A 121 8.92 14.18 -5.06
CA ILE A 121 7.91 14.01 -6.11
C ILE A 121 6.54 13.64 -5.55
N ILE A 122 6.50 12.80 -4.50
CA ILE A 122 5.25 12.35 -3.89
C ILE A 122 4.46 13.53 -3.28
N PRO A 123 5.01 14.34 -2.35
CA PRO A 123 4.28 15.48 -1.80
C PRO A 123 3.98 16.57 -2.86
N LYS A 124 4.82 16.73 -3.88
CA LYS A 124 4.56 17.65 -5.02
C LYS A 124 3.32 17.20 -5.81
N VAL A 125 3.29 15.94 -6.26
CA VAL A 125 2.17 15.39 -7.05
C VAL A 125 0.87 15.38 -6.25
N LEU A 126 0.92 15.00 -4.97
CA LEU A 126 -0.23 15.08 -4.07
C LEU A 126 -0.83 16.49 -4.02
N SER A 127 0.02 17.52 -3.89
CA SER A 127 -0.41 18.91 -3.84
C SER A 127 -1.00 19.39 -5.17
N VAL A 128 -0.39 19.00 -6.30
CA VAL A 128 -0.88 19.33 -7.65
C VAL A 128 -2.25 18.68 -7.91
N ASN A 129 -2.41 17.40 -7.56
CA ASN A 129 -3.69 16.68 -7.72
C ASN A 129 -4.82 17.30 -6.90
N ALA A 130 -4.49 17.95 -5.78
CA ALA A 130 -5.44 18.69 -4.95
C ALA A 130 -5.67 20.14 -5.38
N ALA A 131 -5.09 20.57 -6.52
CA ALA A 131 -5.12 21.95 -7.01
C ALA A 131 -4.65 22.98 -5.95
N LYS A 132 -3.63 22.62 -5.16
CA LYS A 132 -2.97 23.50 -4.19
C LYS A 132 -1.61 23.98 -4.71
N ASP A 133 -1.08 25.04 -4.10
CA ASP A 133 0.28 25.49 -4.38
C ASP A 133 1.30 24.49 -3.83
N ALA A 134 1.82 23.65 -4.73
CA ALA A 134 2.82 22.64 -4.40
C ALA A 134 4.15 23.26 -3.95
N THR A 135 4.53 24.42 -4.49
CA THR A 135 5.79 25.09 -4.12
C THR A 135 5.70 25.59 -2.68
N GLU A 136 4.59 26.22 -2.30
CA GLU A 136 4.37 26.69 -0.94
C GLU A 136 4.29 25.53 0.07
N LEU A 137 3.48 24.50 -0.22
CA LEU A 137 3.25 23.39 0.69
C LEU A 137 4.50 22.53 0.91
N VAL A 138 5.22 22.20 -0.15
CA VAL A 138 6.43 21.37 -0.05
C VAL A 138 7.56 22.14 0.65
N ALA A 139 7.70 23.44 0.39
CA ALA A 139 8.70 24.26 1.09
C ALA A 139 8.41 24.34 2.59
N LYS A 140 7.16 24.59 2.99
CA LYS A 140 6.75 24.59 4.40
C LYS A 140 6.98 23.21 5.04
N LEU A 141 6.66 22.13 4.33
CA LEU A 141 6.83 20.76 4.83
C LEU A 141 8.29 20.48 5.13
N ARG A 142 9.19 20.78 4.20
CA ARG A 142 10.64 20.67 4.40
C ARG A 142 11.13 21.49 5.59
N ALA A 143 10.63 22.71 5.77
CA ALA A 143 11.02 23.56 6.90
C ALA A 143 10.64 22.94 8.27
N TYR A 144 9.46 22.31 8.37
CA TYR A 144 9.07 21.57 9.58
C TYR A 144 9.98 20.38 9.84
N HIS A 145 10.27 19.56 8.82
CA HIS A 145 11.14 18.38 8.94
C HIS A 145 12.59 18.74 9.22
N HIS A 146 13.12 19.82 8.64
CA HIS A 146 14.43 20.36 8.98
C HIS A 146 14.50 20.82 10.43
N THR A 147 13.47 21.51 10.91
CA THR A 147 13.38 21.92 12.31
C THR A 147 13.33 20.70 13.23
N ALA A 148 12.57 19.65 12.86
CA ALA A 148 12.47 18.42 13.64
C ALA A 148 13.82 17.72 13.81
N GLN A 149 14.67 17.72 12.78
CA GLN A 149 15.98 17.06 12.81
C GLN A 149 17.08 17.89 13.47
N THR A 150 16.96 19.22 13.48
CA THR A 150 17.97 20.12 14.05
C THR A 150 17.72 20.47 15.52
N LYS A 151 16.45 20.46 15.96
CA LYS A 151 16.03 20.90 17.28
C LYS A 151 15.33 19.80 18.04
N ALA A 152 15.99 19.28 19.08
CA ALA A 152 15.45 18.19 19.90
C ALA A 152 14.12 18.54 20.59
N ASP A 153 13.89 19.82 20.92
CA ASP A 153 12.63 20.33 21.49
C ASP A 153 11.44 20.25 20.51
N LYS A 154 11.71 20.08 19.20
CA LYS A 154 10.71 20.10 18.13
C LYS A 154 10.61 18.78 17.36
N GLN A 155 11.03 17.67 17.99
CA GLN A 155 10.96 16.33 17.39
C GLN A 155 9.53 15.95 16.92
N HIS A 156 8.49 16.47 17.59
CA HIS A 156 7.09 16.25 17.22
C HIS A 156 6.75 16.74 15.79
N TYR A 157 7.53 17.67 15.23
CA TYR A 157 7.36 18.11 13.84
C TYR A 157 7.70 17.04 12.80
N SER A 158 8.36 15.95 13.17
CA SER A 158 8.60 14.80 12.28
C SER A 158 7.31 14.10 11.82
N SER A 159 6.20 14.32 12.52
CA SER A 159 4.88 13.78 12.15
C SER A 159 4.05 14.75 11.31
N MET A 160 4.61 15.89 10.91
CA MET A 160 3.94 16.89 10.10
C MET A 160 3.84 16.41 8.65
N GLY A 161 2.63 16.40 8.11
CA GLY A 161 2.34 16.03 6.74
C GLY A 161 1.32 16.96 6.10
N LEU A 162 1.02 16.70 4.83
CA LEU A 162 0.09 17.51 4.03
C LEU A 162 -1.37 17.18 4.37
N ASP A 163 -2.16 18.22 4.64
CA ASP A 163 -3.62 18.20 4.63
C ASP A 163 -4.11 18.91 3.37
N LEU A 164 -4.41 18.12 2.35
CA LEU A 164 -4.83 18.61 1.05
C LEU A 164 -6.26 19.18 1.05
N SER A 165 -7.12 18.73 1.98
CA SER A 165 -8.49 19.23 2.08
C SER A 165 -8.50 20.72 2.44
N LYS A 166 -7.66 21.09 3.42
CA LYS A 166 -7.52 22.48 3.87
C LYS A 166 -6.36 23.23 3.20
N GLY A 167 -5.44 22.52 2.54
CA GLY A 167 -4.21 23.11 1.98
C GLY A 167 -3.27 23.61 3.07
N ILE A 168 -3.14 22.87 4.19
CA ILE A 168 -2.27 23.22 5.31
C ILE A 168 -1.36 22.05 5.68
N ILE A 169 -0.40 22.31 6.56
CA ILE A 169 0.43 21.27 7.16
C ILE A 169 -0.05 21.03 8.59
N ARG A 170 -0.19 19.76 8.97
CA ARG A 170 -0.66 19.36 10.30
C ARG A 170 0.05 18.09 10.78
N ASN A 171 -0.09 17.78 12.06
CA ASN A 171 0.35 16.51 12.59
C ASN A 171 -0.57 15.40 12.05
N ASN A 172 -0.05 14.60 11.11
CA ASN A 172 -0.82 13.55 10.46
C ASN A 172 -0.94 12.30 11.35
N LEU A 173 -0.01 12.07 12.27
CA LEU A 173 -0.09 10.98 13.23
C LEU A 173 -1.27 11.20 14.21
N GLU A 174 -1.40 12.41 14.76
CA GLU A 174 -2.51 12.77 15.67
C GLU A 174 -3.87 12.79 14.96
N TYR A 175 -3.89 13.17 13.67
CA TYR A 175 -5.12 13.13 12.88
C TYR A 175 -5.53 11.71 12.45
N GLY A 176 -4.63 10.73 12.58
CA GLY A 176 -4.87 9.34 12.17
C GLY A 176 -4.53 9.01 10.72
N VAL A 177 -3.78 9.86 10.02
CA VAL A 177 -3.22 9.55 8.70
C VAL A 177 -1.92 8.77 8.90
N ILE A 178 -2.05 7.45 8.98
CA ILE A 178 -0.96 6.52 9.25
C ILE A 178 -0.80 5.50 8.13
N GLU A 179 0.44 5.06 7.92
CA GLU A 179 0.78 4.02 6.96
C GLU A 179 1.72 2.99 7.63
N PRO A 180 1.63 1.69 7.31
CA PRO A 180 2.57 0.70 7.84
C PRO A 180 3.98 0.94 7.32
N SER A 181 4.96 0.99 8.24
CA SER A 181 6.36 1.32 7.93
C SER A 181 6.98 0.36 6.92
N MET A 182 6.65 -0.94 7.02
CA MET A 182 7.12 -1.98 6.12
C MET A 182 6.74 -1.68 4.65
N SER A 183 5.59 -1.04 4.41
CA SER A 183 5.18 -0.65 3.06
C SER A 183 6.16 0.37 2.47
N LYS A 184 6.45 1.44 3.21
CA LYS A 184 7.42 2.48 2.78
C LYS A 184 8.81 1.93 2.50
N VAL A 185 9.30 1.03 3.37
CA VAL A 185 10.62 0.40 3.18
C VAL A 185 10.66 -0.38 1.86
N LYS A 186 9.65 -1.23 1.60
CA LYS A 186 9.58 -2.02 0.37
C LYS A 186 9.41 -1.16 -0.87
N ILE A 187 8.59 -0.10 -0.80
CA ILE A 187 8.39 0.84 -1.92
C ILE A 187 9.73 1.45 -2.34
N ILE A 188 10.48 2.00 -1.38
CA ILE A 188 11.78 2.64 -1.67
C ILE A 188 12.78 1.61 -2.20
N GLN A 189 12.83 0.43 -1.57
CA GLN A 189 13.74 -0.64 -1.99
C GLN A 189 13.47 -1.09 -3.43
N PHE A 190 12.22 -1.43 -3.77
CA PHE A 190 11.87 -1.90 -5.11
C PHE A 190 12.01 -0.82 -6.18
N ALA A 191 11.62 0.43 -5.88
CA ALA A 191 11.83 1.54 -6.79
C ALA A 191 13.33 1.77 -7.08
N THR A 192 14.17 1.66 -6.05
CA THR A 192 15.62 1.81 -6.20
C THR A 192 16.23 0.68 -7.03
N GLU A 193 15.85 -0.58 -6.77
CA GLU A 193 16.33 -1.74 -7.56
C GLU A 193 15.91 -1.65 -9.04
N ALA A 194 14.69 -1.21 -9.30
CA ALA A 194 14.21 -0.99 -10.66
C ALA A 194 15.01 0.12 -11.37
N ALA A 195 15.25 1.25 -10.68
CA ALA A 195 16.05 2.34 -11.23
C ALA A 195 17.50 1.91 -11.52
N ILE A 196 18.14 1.16 -10.61
CA ILE A 196 19.48 0.61 -10.81
C ILE A 196 19.51 -0.33 -12.02
N THR A 197 18.50 -1.20 -12.15
CA THR A 197 18.40 -2.13 -13.29
C THR A 197 18.35 -1.39 -14.61
N ILE A 198 17.55 -0.33 -14.71
CA ILE A 198 17.43 0.50 -15.91
C ILE A 198 18.73 1.27 -16.18
N LEU A 199 19.32 1.88 -15.15
CA LEU A 199 20.56 2.66 -15.29
C LEU A 199 21.78 1.81 -15.70
N ARG A 200 21.74 0.50 -15.47
CA ARG A 200 22.79 -0.45 -15.87
C ARG A 200 22.71 -0.90 -17.33
N ILE A 201 21.61 -0.61 -18.03
CA ILE A 201 21.46 -0.96 -19.44
C ILE A 201 22.33 0.00 -20.26
N ASP A 202 23.39 -0.54 -20.86
CA ASP A 202 24.24 0.19 -21.81
C ASP A 202 23.72 0.06 -23.25
N ASP A 203 23.18 -1.10 -23.61
CA ASP A 203 22.65 -1.38 -24.94
C ASP A 203 21.37 -2.25 -24.89
N MET A 204 20.46 -2.03 -25.84
CA MET A 204 19.18 -2.74 -25.96
C MET A 204 19.03 -3.32 -27.37
N ILE A 205 19.24 -4.63 -27.50
CA ILE A 205 19.06 -5.34 -28.76
C ILE A 205 17.65 -5.95 -28.80
N LYS A 206 16.82 -5.47 -29.74
CA LYS A 206 15.49 -6.02 -29.99
C LYS A 206 15.55 -7.00 -31.16
N LEU A 207 15.33 -8.28 -30.87
CA LEU A 207 15.22 -9.32 -31.90
C LEU A 207 13.87 -9.20 -32.62
N THR A 208 13.90 -9.26 -33.95
CA THR A 208 12.69 -9.45 -34.76
C THR A 208 12.16 -10.86 -34.51
N LYS A 209 10.85 -10.97 -34.25
CA LYS A 209 10.19 -12.26 -34.15
C LYS A 209 10.25 -12.92 -35.53
N GLU A 210 10.75 -14.15 -35.61
CA GLU A 210 10.67 -14.92 -36.84
C GLU A 210 9.18 -15.15 -37.15
N GLU A 211 8.77 -14.82 -38.38
CA GLU A 211 7.49 -15.27 -38.90
C GLU A 211 7.61 -16.79 -39.02
N GLU A 212 6.92 -17.53 -38.12
CA GLU A 212 6.71 -18.96 -38.30
C GLU A 212 6.08 -19.13 -39.68
N GLY A 213 6.88 -19.60 -40.64
CA GLY A 213 6.40 -19.89 -41.98
C GLY A 213 5.22 -20.83 -41.85
N ASN A 214 4.07 -20.41 -42.38
CA ASN A 214 2.98 -21.32 -42.67
C ASN A 214 3.53 -22.43 -43.56
N GLU A 215 3.83 -23.58 -42.95
CA GLU A 215 3.97 -24.84 -43.68
C GLU A 215 2.56 -25.18 -44.21
N GLU A 216 2.29 -24.78 -45.46
CA GLU A 216 1.23 -25.36 -46.30
C GLU A 216 1.59 -26.79 -46.73
#